data_AF-A0A1D7YMY6-F1
#
_entry.id   AF-A0A1D7YMY6-F1
#
_cell.length_a   1.000
_cell.length_b   1.000
_cell.length_c   1.000
_cell.angle_alpha   90.00
_cell.angle_beta   90.00
_cell.angle_gamma   90.00
#
_symmetry.space_group_name_H-M   'P 1'
#
loop_
_entity.id
_entity.type
_entity.pdbx_description
1 polymer ?
#
loop_
_entity_poly.entity_id
_entity_poly.type
_entity_poly.pdbx_seq_one_letter_code
_entity_poly.pdbx_strand_id
1 'polypeptide(L)'
;MRRLKLPKPVIHTSPDENFAQVVHVPTWMWVEHSTWGPVSASASVEGVTVTATARPRRAVWSMGEGGRVVCQGPGTPYSDAYSPQEPSPDCGYTYQRASLSTPGRAYTVSVQVTWDVDWHGGGQTGVVPGLVMTAERQLVVDEVQTVVTH
;
A
#
# COMPACT_ATOMS: atom_id res chain seq x y z
N MET A 1 17.82 23.25 9.36
CA MET A 1 17.87 21.76 9.36
C MET A 1 16.72 21.22 8.52
N ARG A 2 16.96 20.24 7.63
CA ARG A 2 15.88 19.59 6.86
C ARG A 2 15.59 18.21 7.46
N ARG A 3 14.40 18.04 8.03
CA ARG A 3 13.95 16.74 8.56
C ARG A 3 13.64 15.79 7.41
N LEU A 4 13.99 14.51 7.57
CA LEU A 4 13.56 13.45 6.66
C LEU A 4 12.03 13.31 6.75
N LYS A 5 11.34 13.55 5.63
CA LYS A 5 9.89 13.41 5.51
C LYS A 5 9.59 12.26 4.56
N LEU A 6 8.97 11.20 5.07
CA LEU A 6 8.53 10.08 4.25
C LEU A 6 7.18 10.42 3.60
N PRO A 7 6.96 10.04 2.33
CA PRO A 7 5.68 10.25 1.68
C PRO A 7 4.60 9.40 2.37
N LYS A 8 3.39 9.95 2.43
CA LYS A 8 2.23 9.16 2.83
C LYS A 8 1.88 8.24 1.65
N PRO A 9 1.73 6.91 1.85
CA PRO A 9 1.27 6.01 0.80
C PRO A 9 -0.09 6.45 0.26
N VAL A 10 -0.33 6.22 -1.03
CA VAL A 10 -1.66 6.37 -1.65
C VAL A 10 -2.08 5.00 -2.14
N ILE A 11 -3.28 4.58 -1.75
CA ILE A 11 -3.86 3.27 -2.08
C ILE A 11 -4.60 3.38 -3.41
N HIS A 12 -4.31 2.44 -4.32
CA HIS A 12 -5.06 2.19 -5.53
C HIS A 12 -5.51 0.74 -5.60
N THR A 13 -6.65 0.48 -6.23
CA THR A 13 -7.13 -0.88 -6.51
C THR A 13 -7.62 -1.06 -7.95
N SER A 14 -7.79 -2.32 -8.37
CA SER A 14 -8.61 -2.67 -9.53
C SER A 14 -9.62 -3.74 -9.13
N PRO A 15 -10.94 -3.53 -9.32
CA PRO A 15 -11.58 -2.28 -9.77
C PRO A 15 -11.17 -1.03 -8.98
N ASP A 16 -11.23 0.15 -9.61
CA ASP A 16 -10.87 1.43 -8.97
C ASP A 16 -11.59 1.58 -7.63
N GLU A 17 -10.87 2.07 -6.65
CA GLU A 17 -11.29 2.04 -5.25
C GLU A 17 -12.48 2.96 -4.90
N ASN A 18 -12.96 3.76 -5.85
CA ASN A 18 -14.23 4.49 -5.75
C ASN A 18 -15.43 3.66 -6.22
N PHE A 19 -15.17 2.52 -6.88
CA PHE A 19 -16.18 1.56 -7.31
C PHE A 19 -16.21 0.35 -6.36
N ALA A 20 -17.34 -0.35 -6.40
CA ALA A 20 -17.50 -1.57 -5.63
C ALA A 20 -16.52 -2.64 -6.15
N GLN A 21 -15.81 -3.26 -5.22
CA GLN A 21 -15.14 -4.53 -5.45
C GLN A 21 -16.20 -5.64 -5.42
N VAL A 22 -15.88 -6.82 -5.96
CA VAL A 22 -16.85 -7.93 -6.05
C VAL A 22 -16.31 -9.14 -5.30
N VAL A 23 -17.18 -9.78 -4.49
CA VAL A 23 -16.82 -11.05 -3.83
C VAL A 23 -16.42 -12.12 -4.85
N HIS A 24 -15.47 -12.97 -4.49
CA HIS A 24 -14.92 -14.02 -5.34
C HIS A 24 -14.22 -13.55 -6.62
N VAL A 25 -14.05 -12.23 -6.82
CA VAL A 25 -13.27 -11.65 -7.92
C VAL A 25 -11.95 -11.10 -7.36
N PRO A 26 -10.79 -11.37 -8.01
CA PRO A 26 -9.51 -10.83 -7.56
C PRO A 26 -9.51 -9.29 -7.55
N THR A 27 -9.27 -8.71 -6.38
CA THR A 27 -8.97 -7.28 -6.24
C THR A 27 -7.46 -7.08 -6.33
N TRP A 28 -7.01 -6.31 -7.31
CA TRP A 28 -5.60 -5.90 -7.41
C TRP A 28 -5.36 -4.71 -6.50
N MET A 29 -4.15 -4.61 -5.93
CA MET A 29 -3.78 -3.53 -5.02
C MET A 29 -2.37 -3.04 -5.29
N TRP A 30 -2.19 -1.72 -5.29
CA TRP A 30 -0.85 -1.15 -5.29
C TRP A 30 -0.81 0.18 -4.53
N VAL A 31 0.39 0.52 -4.06
CA VAL A 31 0.72 1.85 -3.57
C VAL A 31 1.15 2.68 -4.76
N GLU A 32 0.70 3.93 -4.85
CA GLU A 32 1.16 4.91 -5.83
C GLU A 32 2.69 4.91 -5.97
N HIS A 33 3.19 4.55 -7.17
CA HIS A 33 4.61 4.32 -7.41
C HIS A 33 5.46 5.57 -7.17
N SER A 34 4.91 6.76 -7.40
CA SER A 34 5.61 8.02 -7.10
C SER A 34 5.88 8.24 -5.60
N THR A 35 5.17 7.51 -4.72
CA THR A 35 5.44 7.49 -3.27
C THR A 35 6.35 6.34 -2.83
N TRP A 36 6.71 5.44 -3.75
CA TRP A 36 7.56 4.28 -3.50
C TRP A 36 8.96 4.47 -4.08
N GLY A 37 9.79 5.27 -3.41
CA GLY A 37 11.16 5.48 -3.85
C GLY A 37 12.06 6.03 -2.75
N PRO A 38 13.39 6.01 -2.93
CA PRO A 38 14.32 6.54 -1.94
C PRO A 38 14.09 8.02 -1.66
N VAL A 39 14.16 8.42 -0.38
CA VAL A 39 14.05 9.83 0.03
C VAL A 39 15.22 10.19 0.92
N SER A 40 15.88 11.31 0.63
CA SER A 40 17.07 11.77 1.39
C SER A 40 16.87 13.14 2.04
N ALA A 41 17.50 13.31 3.19
CA ALA A 41 17.62 14.57 3.88
C ALA A 41 19.01 14.70 4.53
N SER A 42 19.53 15.91 4.56
CA SER A 42 20.81 16.22 5.19
C SER A 42 20.66 17.34 6.21
N ALA A 43 21.46 17.26 7.27
CA ALA A 43 21.60 18.29 8.27
C ALA A 43 23.08 18.56 8.54
N SER A 44 23.44 19.83 8.67
CA SER A 44 24.82 20.25 8.94
C SER A 44 24.87 21.07 10.22
N VAL A 45 25.85 20.78 11.08
CA VAL A 45 26.14 21.49 12.34
C VAL A 45 27.65 21.58 12.48
N GLU A 46 28.17 22.79 12.68
CA GLU A 46 29.61 23.05 12.92
C GLU A 46 30.56 22.37 11.90
N GLY A 47 30.19 22.38 10.62
CA GLY A 47 30.99 21.79 9.54
C GLY A 47 30.83 20.28 9.36
N VAL A 48 30.14 19.59 10.26
CA VAL A 48 29.78 18.18 10.12
C VAL A 48 28.45 18.08 9.38
N THR A 49 28.40 17.31 8.29
CA THR A 49 27.15 17.01 7.57
C THR A 49 26.76 15.56 7.76
N VAL A 50 25.50 15.34 8.14
CA VAL A 50 24.85 14.03 8.23
C VAL A 50 23.80 13.93 7.15
N THR A 51 23.83 12.84 6.38
CA THR A 51 22.86 12.53 5.32
C THR A 51 22.16 11.22 5.66
N ALA A 52 20.83 11.23 5.66
CA ALA A 52 19.98 10.06 5.84
C ALA A 52 19.19 9.78 4.56
N THR A 53 19.11 8.51 4.16
CA THR A 53 18.33 8.04 3.00
C THR A 53 17.41 6.91 3.43
N ALA A 54 16.11 7.15 3.33
CA ALA A 54 15.07 6.16 3.55
C ALA A 54 14.78 5.38 2.26
N ARG A 55 14.57 4.07 2.35
CA ARG A 55 14.14 3.20 1.24
C ARG A 55 12.94 2.35 1.65
N PRO A 56 11.88 2.27 0.83
CA PRO A 56 10.74 1.40 1.13
C PRO A 56 11.16 -0.06 0.93
N ARG A 57 10.64 -0.95 1.77
CA ARG A 57 11.01 -2.37 1.81
C ARG A 57 9.86 -3.30 1.50
N ARG A 58 8.68 -3.02 2.05
CA ARG A 58 7.48 -3.85 1.90
C ARG A 58 6.23 -3.07 2.28
N ALA A 59 5.10 -3.49 1.71
CA ALA A 59 3.76 -3.03 2.04
C ALA A 59 2.97 -4.18 2.69
N VAL A 60 2.41 -3.94 3.87
CA VAL A 60 1.51 -4.89 4.53
C VAL A 60 0.11 -4.33 4.50
N TRP A 61 -0.78 -5.05 3.82
CA TRP A 61 -2.18 -4.69 3.65
C TRP A 61 -3.05 -5.43 4.67
N SER A 62 -4.00 -4.73 5.27
CA SER A 62 -5.10 -5.31 6.04
C SER A 62 -6.40 -4.98 5.34
N MET A 63 -7.17 -6.00 4.97
CA MET A 63 -8.28 -5.85 4.02
C MET A 63 -9.65 -5.60 4.66
N GLY A 64 -9.69 -5.45 5.98
CA GLY A 64 -10.91 -5.21 6.76
C GLY A 64 -11.80 -6.44 6.97
N GLU A 65 -11.79 -7.42 6.04
CA GLU A 65 -12.49 -8.71 6.20
C GLU A 65 -11.79 -9.67 7.19
N GLY A 66 -10.57 -9.32 7.63
CA GLY A 66 -9.69 -10.13 8.47
C GLY A 66 -8.45 -10.64 7.75
N GLY A 67 -8.44 -10.58 6.42
CA GLY A 67 -7.29 -10.93 5.59
C GLY A 67 -6.14 -9.93 5.66
N ARG A 68 -4.91 -10.45 5.53
CA ARG A 68 -3.68 -9.66 5.41
C ARG A 68 -2.84 -10.14 4.23
N VAL A 69 -2.23 -9.19 3.51
CA VAL A 69 -1.37 -9.47 2.35
C VAL A 69 -0.05 -8.76 2.52
N VAL A 70 1.06 -9.44 2.25
CA VAL A 70 2.41 -8.86 2.31
C VAL A 70 3.00 -8.76 0.91
N CYS A 71 3.23 -7.53 0.48
CA CYS A 71 3.81 -7.17 -0.81
C CYS A 71 5.28 -6.74 -0.62
N GLN A 72 6.20 -7.34 -1.38
CA GLN A 72 7.64 -6.96 -1.34
C GLN A 72 7.95 -5.67 -2.11
N GLY A 73 6.99 -5.17 -2.89
CA GLY A 73 7.10 -3.94 -3.66
C GLY A 73 5.85 -3.07 -3.50
N PRO A 74 5.71 -2.05 -4.35
CA PRO A 74 4.50 -1.23 -4.35
C PRO A 74 3.28 -1.99 -4.87
N GLY A 75 3.44 -3.14 -5.53
CA GLY A 75 2.39 -3.83 -6.27
C GLY A 75 2.36 -3.41 -7.73
N THR A 76 1.76 -4.26 -8.57
CA THR A 76 1.63 -4.05 -10.01
C THR A 76 0.31 -3.33 -10.32
N PRO A 77 0.35 -2.13 -10.93
CA PRO A 77 -0.86 -1.47 -11.42
C PRO A 77 -1.56 -2.33 -12.47
N TYR A 78 -2.89 -2.41 -12.35
CA TYR A 78 -3.69 -3.09 -13.37
C TYR A 78 -3.58 -2.35 -14.71
N SER A 79 -3.63 -3.11 -15.80
CA SER A 79 -3.72 -2.58 -17.16
C SER A 79 -4.55 -3.53 -18.02
N ASP A 80 -5.12 -3.02 -19.12
CA ASP A 80 -5.95 -3.81 -20.04
C ASP A 80 -5.18 -4.94 -20.78
N ALA A 81 -3.87 -5.04 -20.57
CA ALA A 81 -3.07 -6.17 -21.02
C ALA A 81 -3.35 -7.47 -20.24
N TYR A 82 -3.92 -7.36 -19.03
CA TYR A 82 -4.28 -8.50 -18.19
C TYR A 82 -5.74 -8.94 -18.43
N SER A 83 -6.02 -10.23 -18.22
CA SER A 83 -7.41 -10.68 -18.21
C SER A 83 -8.12 -10.14 -16.95
N PRO A 84 -9.39 -9.67 -17.03
CA PRO A 84 -10.13 -9.18 -15.86
C PRO A 84 -10.30 -10.19 -14.72
N GLN A 85 -10.15 -11.48 -15.02
CA GLN A 85 -10.24 -12.56 -14.03
C GLN A 85 -8.87 -13.00 -13.49
N GLU A 86 -7.79 -12.46 -14.06
CA GLU A 86 -6.43 -12.81 -13.65
C GLU A 86 -6.11 -12.17 -12.30
N PRO A 87 -5.55 -12.93 -11.34
CA PRO A 87 -5.07 -12.35 -10.09
C PRO A 87 -3.83 -11.48 -10.34
N SER A 88 -3.64 -10.46 -9.49
CA SER A 88 -2.41 -9.68 -9.49
C SER A 88 -1.17 -10.58 -9.38
N PRO A 89 -0.10 -10.30 -10.14
CA PRO A 89 1.11 -11.10 -10.09
C PRO A 89 1.87 -10.99 -8.76
N ASP A 90 1.63 -9.91 -7.97
CA ASP A 90 2.38 -9.63 -6.75
C ASP A 90 1.53 -9.18 -5.56
N CYS A 91 0.41 -8.49 -5.79
CA CYS A 91 -0.39 -7.85 -4.75
C CYS A 91 -1.89 -7.88 -5.06
N GLY A 92 -2.55 -8.93 -4.59
CA GLY A 92 -3.99 -9.10 -4.75
C GLY A 92 -4.65 -9.71 -3.52
N TYR A 93 -5.96 -9.51 -3.42
CA TYR A 93 -6.82 -10.11 -2.39
C TYR A 93 -8.18 -10.44 -3.00
N THR A 94 -8.80 -11.53 -2.56
CA THR A 94 -10.15 -11.91 -2.99
C THR A 94 -11.07 -11.93 -1.78
N TYR A 95 -11.99 -10.99 -1.73
CA TYR A 95 -13.02 -10.92 -0.71
C TYR A 95 -13.97 -12.11 -0.79
N GLN A 96 -14.35 -12.66 0.36
CA GLN A 96 -15.30 -13.78 0.45
C GLN A 96 -16.70 -13.33 0.86
N ARG A 97 -16.84 -12.14 1.45
CA ARG A 97 -18.09 -11.62 2.00
C ARG A 97 -18.30 -10.17 1.62
N ALA A 98 -19.53 -9.83 1.23
CA ALA A 98 -19.93 -8.46 0.96
C ALA A 98 -19.82 -7.58 2.21
N SER A 99 -19.58 -6.28 2.02
CA SER A 99 -19.41 -5.32 3.12
C SER A 99 -20.72 -4.75 3.65
N LEU A 100 -21.89 -5.11 3.09
CA LEU A 100 -23.17 -4.49 3.46
C LEU A 100 -23.51 -4.65 4.96
N SER A 101 -23.08 -5.74 5.59
CA SER A 101 -23.31 -6.03 7.00
C SER A 101 -22.24 -5.47 7.94
N THR A 102 -21.17 -4.86 7.42
CA THR A 102 -20.10 -4.28 8.24
C THR A 102 -20.46 -2.85 8.66
N PRO A 103 -19.89 -2.33 9.76
CA PRO A 103 -20.02 -0.92 10.12
C PRO A 103 -19.62 -0.01 8.94
N GLY A 104 -20.46 0.98 8.62
CA GLY A 104 -20.22 1.87 7.48
C GLY A 104 -20.47 1.24 6.11
N ARG A 105 -20.95 -0.01 6.05
CA ARG A 105 -21.23 -0.77 4.81
C ARG A 105 -20.02 -0.93 3.89
N ALA A 106 -18.82 -0.84 4.45
CA ALA A 106 -17.54 -0.91 3.75
C ALA A 106 -16.49 -1.62 4.61
N TYR A 107 -15.45 -2.15 3.99
CA TYR A 107 -14.25 -2.59 4.68
C TYR A 107 -13.25 -1.45 4.78
N THR A 108 -12.70 -1.23 5.98
CA THR A 108 -11.54 -0.35 6.15
C THR A 108 -10.28 -1.09 5.74
N VAL A 109 -9.74 -0.73 4.58
CA VAL A 109 -8.47 -1.24 4.07
C VAL A 109 -7.35 -0.33 4.52
N SER A 110 -6.27 -0.90 5.03
CA SER A 110 -5.07 -0.16 5.41
C SER A 110 -3.82 -0.77 4.79
N VAL A 111 -2.86 0.10 4.47
CA VAL A 111 -1.52 -0.30 4.03
C VAL A 111 -0.48 0.30 4.96
N GLN A 112 0.47 -0.53 5.39
CA GLN A 112 1.64 -0.14 6.15
C GLN A 112 2.89 -0.35 5.30
N VAL A 113 3.54 0.74 4.90
CA VAL A 113 4.81 0.69 4.17
C VAL A 113 5.96 0.79 5.17
N THR A 114 6.80 -0.25 5.21
CA THR A 114 8.00 -0.29 6.04
C THR A 114 9.19 0.31 5.28
N TRP A 115 9.96 1.15 5.94
CA TRP A 115 11.12 1.86 5.41
C TRP A 115 12.35 1.58 6.28
N ASP A 116 13.49 1.36 5.62
CA ASP A 116 14.80 1.30 6.27
C ASP A 116 15.57 2.58 5.94
N VAL A 117 16.23 3.18 6.93
CA VAL A 117 17.02 4.40 6.77
C VAL A 117 18.50 4.10 6.93
N ASP A 118 19.28 4.38 5.90
CA ASP A 118 20.74 4.40 5.96
C ASP A 118 21.21 5.83 6.20
N TRP A 119 22.16 6.05 7.11
CA TRP A 119 22.74 7.37 7.33
C TRP A 119 24.26 7.35 7.40
N HIS A 120 24.88 8.47 7.03
CA HIS A 120 26.32 8.69 7.14
C HIS A 120 26.63 10.15 7.47
N GLY A 121 27.72 10.39 8.20
CA GLY A 121 28.18 11.73 8.56
C GLY A 121 29.15 11.72 9.74
N GLY A 122 30.02 12.72 9.83
CA GLY A 122 30.98 12.85 10.94
C GLY A 122 31.93 11.64 11.09
N GLY A 123 32.22 10.94 9.99
CA GLY A 123 33.04 9.72 10.00
C GLY A 123 32.31 8.45 10.47
N GLN A 124 30.99 8.51 10.69
CA GLN A 124 30.17 7.39 11.13
C GLN A 124 29.10 7.02 10.09
N THR A 125 28.58 5.80 10.20
CA THR A 125 27.44 5.29 9.42
C THR A 125 26.53 4.45 10.31
N GLY A 126 25.28 4.26 9.89
CA GLY A 126 24.34 3.38 10.59
C GLY A 126 23.04 3.15 9.84
N VAL A 127 22.22 2.25 10.38
CA VAL A 127 20.91 1.89 9.85
C VAL A 127 19.85 2.04 10.93
N VAL A 128 18.71 2.63 10.58
CA VAL A 128 17.49 2.67 11.40
C VAL A 128 16.40 1.92 10.63
N PRO A 129 16.17 0.64 10.94
CA PRO A 129 15.17 -0.15 10.24
C PRO A 129 13.77 0.13 10.78
N GLY A 130 12.76 -0.19 9.97
CA GLY A 130 11.40 -0.37 10.47
C GLY A 130 10.58 0.90 10.71
N LEU A 131 10.90 2.03 10.06
CA LEU A 131 9.98 3.18 10.03
C LEU A 131 8.72 2.80 9.26
N VAL A 132 7.54 3.20 9.74
CA VAL A 132 6.26 2.83 9.11
C VAL A 132 5.47 4.06 8.71
N MET A 133 5.00 4.08 7.46
CA MET A 133 4.00 5.02 6.98
C MET A 133 2.71 4.28 6.65
N THR A 134 1.57 4.86 7.04
CA THR A 134 0.26 4.22 6.91
C THR A 134 -0.68 5.06 6.05
N ALA A 135 -1.52 4.39 5.28
CA ALA A 135 -2.72 4.96 4.67
C ALA A 135 -3.90 4.02 4.83
N GLU A 136 -5.11 4.58 4.80
CA GLU A 136 -6.35 3.83 4.94
C GLU A 136 -7.39 4.36 3.95
N ARG A 137 -8.30 3.48 3.53
CA ARG A 137 -9.44 3.80 2.68
C ARG A 137 -10.60 2.86 2.96
N GLN A 138 -11.82 3.32 2.67
CA GLN A 138 -13.01 2.47 2.70
C GLN A 138 -13.23 1.86 1.33
N LEU A 139 -13.37 0.53 1.25
CA LEU A 139 -13.78 -0.17 0.03
C LEU A 139 -15.17 -0.79 0.23
N VAL A 140 -16.08 -0.49 -0.69
CA VAL A 140 -17.35 -1.21 -0.78
C VAL A 140 -17.10 -2.52 -1.51
N VAL A 141 -17.62 -3.61 -0.96
CA VAL A 141 -17.55 -4.94 -1.59
C VAL A 141 -18.95 -5.46 -1.73
N ASP A 142 -19.36 -5.75 -2.96
CA ASP A 142 -20.70 -6.21 -3.28
C ASP A 142 -20.70 -7.67 -3.76
N GLU A 143 -21.86 -8.29 -3.70
CA GLU A 143 -22.12 -9.58 -4.32
C GLU A 143 -22.98 -9.38 -5.56
N VAL A 144 -22.48 -9.83 -6.72
CA VAL A 144 -23.29 -9.84 -7.94
C VAL A 144 -24.29 -10.98 -7.82
N GLN A 145 -25.52 -10.66 -7.41
CA GLN A 145 -26.65 -11.57 -7.44
C GLN A 145 -27.23 -11.58 -8.86
N THR A 146 -27.06 -12.67 -9.60
CA THR A 146 -27.77 -12.85 -10.85
C THR A 146 -29.22 -13.25 -10.57
N VAL A 147 -30.15 -12.39 -10.95
CA VAL A 147 -31.56 -12.80 -11.09
C VAL A 147 -31.66 -13.55 -12.41
N VAL A 148 -31.70 -14.87 -12.37
CA VAL A 148 -32.13 -15.65 -13.54
C VAL A 148 -33.65 -15.53 -13.59
N THR A 149 -34.18 -14.58 -14.36
CA THR A 149 -35.59 -14.60 -14.75
C THR A 149 -35.79 -15.73 -15.75
N HIS A 150 -36.53 -16.76 -15.33
CA HIS A 150 -37.06 -17.82 -16.20
C HIS A 150 -38.33 -17.36 -16.93
#